data_AF-A0A840H1Y1-F1
#
_entry.id   AF-A0A840H1Y1-F1
#
_cell.length_a   1.000
_cell.length_b   1.000
_cell.length_c   1.000
_cell.angle_alpha   90.00
_cell.angle_beta   90.00
_cell.angle_gamma   90.00
#
_symmetry.space_group_name_H-M   'P 1'
#
loop_
_entity.id
_entity.type
_entity.pdbx_description
1 polymer ?
#
loop_
_entity_poly.entity_id
_entity_poly.type
_entity_poly.pdbx_seq_one_letter_code
_entity_poly.pdbx_strand_id
1 'polypeptide(L)'
;MTAVIVIGGGFTGAALAIALCRRAPVPLDIAVIEPRVEFGRGVAFSATDHDHRINAPATSHFVVGDDAEGFDRWLRQTGRVERDPEMTVADGSLFPRRTELGTYVHLTFEQHAARSPSGSLLRHIHSRATTLAWKGEQFHVSLENGETLIGDLAIITTSNEKPRPQAPFAMPLTTTIPILVSSGDPVAGGLVTKPGQTRWKCHWSEC
;
A
#
# COMPACT_ATOMS: atom_id res chain seq x y z
N MET A 1 -6.18 -10.77 22.74
CA MET A 1 -6.47 -9.72 21.74
C MET A 1 -6.10 -10.32 20.39
N THR A 2 -6.96 -10.26 19.38
CA THR A 2 -6.66 -10.90 18.07
C THR A 2 -5.47 -10.19 17.41
N ALA A 3 -4.46 -10.96 17.02
CA ALA A 3 -3.24 -10.46 16.40
C ALA A 3 -3.38 -10.42 14.88
N VAL A 4 -3.23 -9.24 14.29
CA VAL A 4 -3.32 -8.99 12.85
C VAL A 4 -1.97 -8.48 12.35
N ILE A 5 -1.36 -9.23 11.43
CA ILE A 5 -0.10 -8.86 10.78
C ILE A 5 -0.42 -8.32 9.38
N VAL A 6 -0.05 -7.08 9.12
CA VAL A 6 -0.14 -6.45 7.80
C VAL A 6 1.27 -6.39 7.19
N ILE A 7 1.46 -6.95 6.00
CA ILE A 7 2.75 -7.02 5.31
C ILE A 7 2.79 -5.98 4.20
N GLY A 8 3.53 -4.89 4.42
CA GLY A 8 3.67 -3.75 3.50
C GLY A 8 2.94 -2.52 4.01
N GLY A 9 3.69 -1.46 4.34
CA GLY A 9 3.18 -0.20 4.89
C GLY A 9 3.03 0.91 3.85
N GLY A 10 2.73 0.57 2.59
CA GLY A 10 2.31 1.55 1.60
C GLY A 10 0.93 2.14 1.91
N PHE A 11 0.37 2.92 0.98
CA PHE A 11 -0.95 3.54 1.15
C PHE A 11 -2.04 2.54 1.57
N THR A 12 -2.14 1.40 0.87
CA THR A 12 -3.14 0.36 1.17
C THR A 12 -2.99 -0.22 2.57
N GLY A 13 -1.76 -0.59 2.95
CA GLY A 13 -1.48 -1.12 4.29
C GLY A 13 -1.79 -0.11 5.38
N ALA A 14 -1.48 1.16 5.14
CA ALA A 14 -1.76 2.22 6.09
C ALA A 14 -3.25 2.53 6.25
N ALA A 15 -3.98 2.69 5.15
CA ALA A 15 -5.42 2.93 5.17
C ALA A 15 -6.15 1.76 5.85
N LEU A 16 -5.75 0.52 5.56
CA LEU A 16 -6.30 -0.67 6.21
C LEU A 16 -6.03 -0.67 7.71
N ALA A 17 -4.79 -0.44 8.13
CA ALA A 17 -4.43 -0.44 9.55
C ALA A 17 -5.15 0.67 10.33
N ILE A 18 -5.30 1.85 9.73
CA ILE A 18 -6.10 2.96 10.28
C ILE A 18 -7.58 2.54 10.38
N ALA A 19 -8.15 1.91 9.36
CA ALA A 19 -9.53 1.46 9.39
C ALA A 19 -9.78 0.42 10.49
N LEU A 20 -8.88 -0.56 10.65
CA LEU A 20 -8.93 -1.55 11.73
C LEU A 20 -8.83 -0.87 13.12
N CYS A 21 -7.86 0.03 13.30
CA CYS A 21 -7.66 0.77 14.56
C CYS A 21 -8.86 1.68 14.92
N ARG A 22 -9.60 2.16 13.93
CA ARG A 22 -10.79 3.01 14.14
C ARG A 22 -12.06 2.20 14.41
N ARG A 23 -12.25 1.09 13.69
CA ARG A 23 -13.58 0.47 13.50
C ARG A 23 -13.68 -0.97 14.01
N ALA A 24 -12.58 -1.56 14.50
CA ALA A 24 -12.66 -2.91 15.03
C ALA A 24 -13.68 -2.97 16.19
N PRO A 25 -14.61 -3.94 16.18
CA PRO A 25 -15.63 -4.05 17.22
C PRO A 25 -15.05 -4.52 18.56
N VAL A 26 -13.84 -5.07 18.52
CA VAL A 26 -13.04 -5.48 19.68
C VAL A 26 -11.60 -5.00 19.47
N PRO A 27 -10.84 -4.72 20.55
CA PRO A 27 -9.43 -4.37 20.44
C PRO A 27 -8.62 -5.44 19.67
N LEU A 28 -7.71 -4.99 18.80
CA LEU A 28 -6.79 -5.80 17.99
C LEU A 28 -5.32 -5.48 18.33
N ASP A 29 -4.40 -6.44 18.18
CA ASP A 29 -2.95 -6.18 18.13
C ASP A 29 -2.53 -6.11 16.66
N ILE A 30 -2.41 -4.91 16.13
CA ILE A 30 -2.12 -4.66 14.71
C ILE A 30 -0.63 -4.36 14.56
N ALA A 31 0.09 -5.28 13.94
CA ALA A 31 1.49 -5.08 13.56
C ALA A 31 1.57 -4.87 12.05
N VAL A 32 2.12 -3.72 11.61
CA VAL A 32 2.41 -3.49 10.19
C VAL A 32 3.90 -3.55 9.93
N ILE A 33 4.31 -4.48 9.07
CA ILE A 33 5.70 -4.68 8.68
C ILE A 33 5.99 -3.82 7.45
N GLU A 34 6.92 -2.87 7.59
CA GLU A 34 7.38 -2.00 6.51
C GLU A 34 8.86 -1.65 6.70
N PRO A 35 9.74 -1.96 5.73
CA PRO A 35 11.17 -1.72 5.86
C PRO A 35 11.59 -0.26 5.72
N ARG A 36 10.67 0.67 5.41
CA ARG A 36 10.95 2.11 5.40
C ARG A 36 10.61 2.74 6.74
N VAL A 37 11.36 3.77 7.10
CA VAL A 37 11.10 4.60 8.29
C VAL A 37 9.76 5.32 8.19
N GLU A 38 9.46 5.89 7.02
CA GLU A 38 8.21 6.62 6.81
C GLU A 38 7.11 5.69 6.28
N PHE A 39 6.09 5.53 7.10
CA PHE A 39 4.93 4.71 6.82
C PHE A 39 3.94 5.39 5.86
N GLY A 40 3.16 4.63 5.10
CA GLY A 40 2.07 5.14 4.25
C GLY A 40 2.47 5.61 2.86
N ARG A 41 3.77 5.75 2.57
CA ARG A 41 4.25 6.27 1.29
C ARG A 41 4.27 5.24 0.16
N GLY A 42 4.69 4.01 0.47
CA GLY A 42 4.91 2.96 -0.54
C GLY A 42 5.83 3.42 -1.67
N VAL A 43 5.81 2.76 -2.83
CA VAL A 43 6.61 3.19 -3.99
C VAL A 43 6.03 4.48 -4.60
N ALA A 44 4.71 4.56 -4.75
CA ALA A 44 4.05 5.63 -5.50
C ALA A 44 4.22 7.02 -4.87
N PHE A 45 4.21 7.12 -3.54
CA PHE A 45 4.26 8.40 -2.82
C PHE A 45 5.61 8.65 -2.12
N SER A 46 6.63 7.83 -2.41
CA SER A 46 8.03 8.09 -2.04
C SER A 46 8.83 8.82 -3.12
N ALA A 47 8.22 9.14 -4.27
CA ALA A 47 8.91 9.83 -5.35
C ALA A 47 9.26 11.27 -4.92
N THR A 48 10.53 11.66 -5.01
CA THR A 48 11.03 12.96 -4.54
C THR A 48 11.07 14.04 -5.60
N ASP A 49 10.84 13.68 -6.86
CA ASP A 49 10.75 14.65 -7.97
C ASP A 49 9.56 15.58 -7.74
N HIS A 50 9.81 16.88 -7.86
CA HIS A 50 8.83 17.92 -7.63
C HIS A 50 7.75 17.98 -8.70
N ASP A 51 8.01 17.43 -9.89
CA ASP A 51 7.04 17.36 -10.99
C ASP A 51 6.07 16.18 -10.83
N HIS A 52 6.38 15.23 -9.94
CA HIS A 52 5.48 14.12 -9.64
C HIS A 52 4.31 14.57 -8.78
N ARG A 53 3.23 14.98 -9.43
CA ARG A 53 1.92 15.26 -8.81
C ARG A 53 1.01 14.03 -8.82
N ILE A 54 -0.01 14.07 -7.97
CA ILE A 54 -1.10 13.08 -8.04
C ILE A 54 -1.91 13.29 -9.32
N ASN A 55 -2.52 12.22 -9.83
CA ASN A 55 -3.22 12.21 -11.12
C ASN A 55 -4.73 12.49 -11.03
N ALA A 56 -5.23 12.78 -9.83
CA ALA A 56 -6.60 13.20 -9.59
C ALA A 56 -6.62 14.24 -8.46
N PRO A 57 -7.69 15.04 -8.32
CA PRO A 57 -7.79 16.04 -7.26
C PRO A 57 -7.56 15.45 -5.86
N ALA A 58 -7.09 16.28 -4.92
CA ALA A 58 -6.87 15.88 -3.53
C ALA A 58 -8.13 15.28 -2.88
N THR A 59 -9.33 15.75 -3.24
CA THR A 59 -10.63 15.22 -2.79
C THR A 59 -10.93 13.80 -3.24
N SER A 60 -10.22 13.30 -4.26
CA SER A 60 -10.33 11.92 -4.74
C SER A 60 -9.42 10.96 -3.97
N HIS A 61 -8.59 11.46 -3.05
CA HIS A 61 -7.60 10.69 -2.31
C HIS A 61 -7.87 10.77 -0.81
N PHE A 62 -8.49 9.71 -0.27
CA PHE A 62 -8.86 9.64 1.14
C PHE A 62 -8.31 8.38 1.79
N VAL A 63 -7.83 8.54 3.03
CA VAL A 63 -7.31 7.45 3.88
C VAL A 63 -8.41 6.93 4.82
N VAL A 64 -9.29 7.83 5.22
CA VAL A 64 -10.42 7.58 6.12
C VAL A 64 -11.69 7.64 5.27
N GLY A 65 -12.35 6.49 5.08
CA GLY A 65 -13.43 6.36 4.10
C GLY A 65 -14.66 7.24 4.36
N ASP A 66 -14.89 7.64 5.61
CA ASP A 66 -15.94 8.57 6.02
C ASP A 66 -15.49 10.04 6.02
N ASP A 67 -14.27 10.34 5.57
CA ASP A 67 -13.71 11.68 5.47
C ASP A 67 -12.98 11.89 4.13
N ALA A 68 -13.77 12.00 3.05
CA ALA A 68 -13.27 12.16 1.68
C ALA A 68 -12.44 13.44 1.48
N GLU A 69 -12.75 14.49 2.24
CA GLU A 69 -12.10 15.80 2.12
C GLU A 69 -10.90 15.97 3.08
N GLY A 70 -10.59 14.98 3.91
CA GLY A 70 -9.56 15.10 4.96
C GLY A 70 -8.19 15.54 4.42
N PHE A 71 -7.79 15.03 3.25
CA PHE A 71 -6.53 15.41 2.64
C PHE A 71 -6.54 16.85 2.10
N ASP A 72 -7.60 17.24 1.39
CA ASP A 72 -7.76 18.62 0.90
C ASP A 72 -7.76 19.62 2.07
N ARG A 73 -8.60 19.39 3.09
CA ARG A 73 -8.65 20.25 4.28
C ARG A 73 -7.29 20.36 4.95
N TRP A 74 -6.56 19.25 5.08
CA TRP A 74 -5.22 19.25 5.65
C TRP A 74 -4.24 20.09 4.84
N LEU A 75 -4.24 20.02 3.51
CA LEU A 75 -3.38 20.85 2.64
C LEU A 75 -3.63 22.35 2.91
N ARG A 76 -4.90 22.76 2.92
CA ARG A 76 -5.32 24.15 3.13
C ARG A 76 -5.00 24.67 4.53
N GLN A 77 -5.09 23.83 5.56
CA GLN A 77 -4.90 24.24 6.95
C GLN A 77 -3.44 24.31 7.41
N THR A 78 -2.50 23.79 6.62
CA THR A 78 -1.11 23.56 7.06
C THR A 78 -0.08 24.41 6.34
N GLY A 79 -0.52 25.41 5.58
CA GLY A 79 0.40 26.30 4.87
C GLY A 79 1.02 25.69 3.61
N ARG A 80 0.50 24.57 3.12
CA ARG A 80 1.10 23.81 2.00
C ARG A 80 0.72 24.37 0.65
N VAL A 81 -0.50 24.88 0.53
CA VAL A 81 -0.98 25.56 -0.68
C VAL A 81 -0.12 26.81 -0.94
N GLU A 82 0.21 27.54 0.11
CA GLU A 82 1.02 28.76 0.05
C GLU A 82 2.48 28.46 -0.33
N ARG A 83 3.00 27.27 0.03
CA ARG A 83 4.35 26.82 -0.31
C ARG A 83 4.47 26.26 -1.73
N ASP A 84 3.37 25.78 -2.31
CA ASP A 84 3.30 25.23 -3.67
C ASP A 84 2.07 25.81 -4.41
N PRO A 85 2.12 27.08 -4.85
CA PRO A 85 0.99 27.71 -5.54
C PRO A 85 0.57 26.96 -6.81
N GLU A 86 1.50 26.25 -7.46
CA GLU A 86 1.25 25.44 -8.64
C GLU A 86 0.37 24.20 -8.37
N MET A 87 0.11 23.85 -7.10
CA MET A 87 -0.85 22.79 -6.80
C MET A 87 -2.29 23.19 -7.11
N THR A 88 -2.61 24.49 -7.12
CA THR A 88 -3.97 24.97 -7.32
C THR A 88 -4.21 25.26 -8.80
N VAL A 89 -5.16 24.56 -9.40
CA VAL A 89 -5.58 24.82 -10.78
C VAL A 89 -6.69 25.87 -10.83
N ALA A 90 -7.05 26.35 -12.03
CA ALA A 90 -7.96 27.48 -12.21
C ALA A 90 -9.35 27.32 -11.55
N ASP A 91 -9.83 26.08 -11.39
CA ASP A 91 -11.12 25.79 -10.73
C ASP A 91 -11.03 25.68 -9.19
N GLY A 92 -9.83 25.84 -8.61
CA GLY A 92 -9.58 25.75 -7.18
C GLY A 92 -9.26 24.35 -6.65
N SER A 93 -9.31 23.32 -7.51
CA SER A 93 -8.90 21.96 -7.17
C SER A 93 -7.40 21.88 -6.89
N LEU A 94 -7.01 20.96 -6.00
CA LEU A 94 -5.61 20.77 -5.61
C LEU A 94 -5.03 19.50 -6.24
N PHE A 95 -3.90 19.65 -6.92
CA PHE A 95 -3.06 18.59 -7.48
C PHE A 95 -1.67 18.65 -6.81
N PRO A 96 -1.57 18.31 -5.51
CA PRO A 96 -0.32 18.36 -4.78
C PRO A 96 0.71 17.36 -5.33
N ARG A 97 1.97 17.58 -4.97
CA ARG A 97 3.05 16.60 -5.15
C ARG A 97 2.71 15.28 -4.45
N ARG A 98 3.15 14.16 -5.01
CA ARG A 98 2.93 12.82 -4.45
C ARG A 98 3.49 12.68 -3.03
N THR A 99 4.56 13.40 -2.72
CA THR A 99 5.16 13.48 -1.37
C THR A 99 4.20 14.03 -0.32
N GLU A 100 3.31 14.95 -0.68
CA GLU A 100 2.33 15.52 0.26
C GLU A 100 1.29 14.49 0.65
N LEU A 101 0.82 13.67 -0.30
CA LEU A 101 -0.09 12.56 0.00
C LEU A 101 0.61 11.52 0.89
N GLY A 102 1.86 11.17 0.58
CA GLY A 102 2.66 10.27 1.43
C GLY A 102 2.80 10.81 2.86
N THR A 103 3.07 12.10 3.00
CA THR A 103 3.17 12.78 4.32
C THR A 103 1.83 12.78 5.06
N TYR A 104 0.72 13.05 4.36
CA TYR A 104 -0.62 13.00 4.93
C TYR A 104 -0.95 11.62 5.48
N VAL A 105 -0.70 10.56 4.71
CA VAL A 105 -0.96 9.18 5.13
C VAL A 105 -0.12 8.82 6.35
N HIS A 106 1.17 9.18 6.35
CA HIS A 106 2.08 8.94 7.49
C HIS A 106 1.56 9.61 8.77
N LEU A 107 1.26 10.92 8.72
CA LEU A 107 0.76 11.64 9.88
C LEU A 107 -0.60 11.13 10.35
N THR A 108 -1.47 10.74 9.41
CA THR A 108 -2.77 10.14 9.75
C THR A 108 -2.57 8.82 10.49
N PHE A 109 -1.62 7.99 10.06
CA PHE A 109 -1.28 6.74 10.74
C PHE A 109 -0.78 7.00 12.16
N GLU A 110 0.22 7.87 12.34
CA GLU A 110 0.78 8.22 13.65
C GLU A 110 -0.29 8.73 14.62
N GLN A 111 -1.19 9.60 14.14
CA GLN A 111 -2.30 10.11 14.93
C GLN A 111 -3.24 8.99 15.43
N HIS A 112 -3.54 8.00 14.59
CA HIS A 112 -4.41 6.89 14.97
C HIS A 112 -3.69 5.86 15.84
N ALA A 113 -2.39 5.62 15.61
CA ALA A 113 -1.58 4.79 16.48
C ALA A 113 -1.50 5.35 17.90
N ALA A 114 -1.37 6.67 18.04
CA ALA A 114 -1.34 7.35 19.34
C ALA A 114 -2.71 7.39 20.05
N ARG A 115 -3.80 7.63 19.31
CA ARG A 115 -5.15 7.79 19.90
C ARG A 115 -5.87 6.49 20.17
N SER A 116 -5.63 5.46 19.34
CA SER A 116 -6.27 4.15 19.41
C SER A 116 -7.79 4.20 19.72
N PRO A 117 -8.64 4.69 18.79
CA PRO A 117 -10.06 4.91 19.06
C PRO A 117 -10.82 3.64 19.48
N SER A 118 -10.46 2.47 18.95
CA SER A 118 -11.07 1.19 19.33
C SER A 118 -10.36 0.48 20.48
N GLY A 119 -9.34 1.10 21.11
CA GLY A 119 -8.45 0.44 22.06
C GLY A 119 -7.47 -0.57 21.44
N SER A 120 -7.40 -0.65 20.11
CA SER A 120 -6.46 -1.51 19.39
C SER A 120 -5.02 -1.01 19.49
N LEU A 121 -4.07 -1.90 19.71
CA LEU A 121 -2.66 -1.56 19.56
C LEU A 121 -2.33 -1.49 18.07
N LEU A 122 -1.64 -0.43 17.64
CA LEU A 122 -1.18 -0.27 16.28
C LEU A 122 0.32 0.05 16.30
N ARG A 123 1.13 -0.84 15.72
CA ARG A 123 2.58 -0.76 15.75
C ARG A 123 3.18 -0.88 14.36
N HIS A 124 4.18 -0.06 14.08
CA HIS A 124 5.05 -0.23 12.93
C HIS A 124 6.25 -1.12 13.30
N ILE A 125 6.44 -2.18 12.54
CA ILE A 125 7.61 -3.05 12.61
C ILE A 125 8.54 -2.67 11.46
N HIS A 126 9.60 -1.95 11.79
CA HIS A 126 10.60 -1.48 10.83
C HIS A 126 11.53 -2.62 10.43
N SER A 127 11.02 -3.49 9.56
CA SER A 127 11.71 -4.67 9.05
C SER A 127 11.09 -5.09 7.72
N ARG A 128 11.80 -5.90 6.95
CA ARG A 128 11.23 -6.66 5.83
C ARG A 128 10.70 -8.00 6.29
N ALA A 129 9.49 -8.35 5.84
CA ALA A 129 9.00 -9.73 5.90
C ALA A 129 9.67 -10.56 4.79
N THR A 130 10.19 -11.73 5.13
CA THR A 130 10.91 -12.62 4.21
C THR A 130 10.11 -13.88 3.88
N THR A 131 9.34 -14.40 4.84
CA THR A 131 8.48 -15.56 4.63
C THR A 131 7.14 -15.39 5.36
N LEU A 132 6.10 -16.02 4.83
CA LEU A 132 4.80 -16.17 5.48
C LEU A 132 4.41 -17.65 5.44
N ALA A 133 4.14 -18.24 6.60
CA ALA A 133 3.73 -19.64 6.71
C ALA A 133 2.50 -19.79 7.61
N TRP A 134 1.54 -20.61 7.18
CA TRP A 134 0.45 -21.07 8.03
C TRP A 134 0.91 -22.32 8.81
N LYS A 135 0.73 -22.32 10.14
CA LYS A 135 1.12 -23.42 11.04
C LYS A 135 -0.07 -24.14 11.66
N GLY A 136 -1.18 -24.25 10.93
CA GLY A 136 -2.38 -24.98 11.36
C GLY A 136 -3.34 -24.14 12.20
N GLU A 137 -2.83 -23.23 13.03
CA GLU A 137 -3.63 -22.35 13.88
C GLU A 137 -3.32 -20.87 13.70
N GLN A 138 -2.05 -20.54 13.42
CA GLN A 138 -1.58 -19.15 13.31
C GLN A 138 -0.65 -18.96 12.11
N PHE A 139 -0.54 -17.70 11.66
CA PHE A 139 0.42 -17.27 10.69
C PHE A 139 1.75 -16.91 11.37
N HIS A 140 2.84 -17.39 10.78
CA HIS A 140 4.20 -17.06 11.17
C HIS A 140 4.84 -16.25 10.06
N VAL A 141 5.26 -15.03 10.37
CA VAL A 141 5.96 -14.13 9.44
C VAL A 141 7.40 -13.98 9.88
N SER A 142 8.34 -14.54 9.12
CA SER A 142 9.76 -14.33 9.39
C SER A 142 10.19 -12.96 8.87
N LEU A 143 11.07 -12.33 9.63
CA LEU A 143 11.63 -11.01 9.34
C LEU A 143 13.09 -11.13 8.91
N GLU A 144 13.60 -10.13 8.20
CA GLU A 144 15.01 -10.10 7.76
C GLU A 144 16.02 -10.04 8.91
N ASN A 145 15.60 -9.55 10.09
CA ASN A 145 16.41 -9.53 11.30
C ASN A 145 16.45 -10.90 12.04
N GLY A 146 15.80 -11.94 11.50
CA GLY A 146 15.72 -13.27 12.09
C GLY A 146 14.57 -13.48 13.08
N GLU A 147 13.83 -12.42 13.43
CA GLU A 147 12.65 -12.54 14.29
C GLU A 147 11.47 -13.18 13.54
N THR A 148 10.49 -13.68 14.29
CA THR A 148 9.24 -14.20 13.74
C THR A 148 8.06 -13.58 14.47
N LEU A 149 7.17 -12.93 13.72
CA LEU A 149 5.88 -12.48 14.25
C LEU A 149 4.84 -13.57 14.07
N ILE A 150 4.02 -13.77 15.10
CA ILE A 150 2.94 -14.74 15.12
C ILE A 150 1.62 -13.99 15.21
N GLY A 151 0.66 -14.33 14.35
CA GLY A 151 -0.64 -13.66 14.29
C GLY A 151 -1.77 -14.58 13.87
N ASP A 152 -2.99 -14.22 14.24
CA ASP A 152 -4.20 -14.96 13.90
C ASP A 152 -4.65 -14.66 12.46
N LEU A 153 -4.30 -13.48 11.95
CA LEU A 153 -4.59 -13.05 10.58
C LEU A 153 -3.35 -12.41 9.95
N ALA A 154 -3.06 -12.76 8.70
CA ALA A 154 -2.04 -12.10 7.88
C ALA A 154 -2.69 -11.45 6.64
N ILE A 155 -2.35 -10.19 6.37
CA ILE A 155 -2.86 -9.42 5.24
C ILE A 155 -1.69 -8.88 4.43
N ILE A 156 -1.65 -9.16 3.13
CA ILE A 156 -0.55 -8.75 2.24
C ILE A 156 -0.94 -7.49 1.47
N THR A 157 -0.13 -6.45 1.60
CA THR A 157 -0.31 -5.12 1.00
C THR A 157 0.98 -4.59 0.36
N THR A 158 1.88 -5.47 -0.08
CA THR A 158 3.20 -5.14 -0.65
C THR A 158 3.16 -4.38 -1.99
N SER A 159 2.01 -4.36 -2.67
CA SER A 159 1.70 -3.52 -3.85
C SER A 159 2.83 -3.48 -4.90
N ASN A 160 3.00 -2.33 -5.57
CA ASN A 160 3.81 -2.19 -6.77
C ASN A 160 5.32 -2.21 -6.48
N GLU A 161 6.07 -2.86 -7.37
CA GLU A 161 7.51 -2.75 -7.43
C GLU A 161 7.95 -1.36 -7.89
N LYS A 162 9.26 -1.05 -7.72
CA LYS A 162 9.85 0.13 -8.36
C LYS A 162 9.68 0.01 -9.88
N PRO A 163 9.29 1.09 -10.59
CA PRO A 163 9.26 1.07 -12.04
C PRO A 163 10.61 0.61 -12.59
N ARG A 164 10.58 -0.44 -13.41
CA ARG A 164 11.74 -0.95 -14.14
C ARG A 164 11.36 -1.06 -15.61
N PRO A 165 12.28 -0.78 -16.55
CA PRO A 165 12.06 -1.12 -17.95
C PRO A 165 11.67 -2.59 -18.04
N GLN A 166 10.60 -2.89 -18.77
CA GLN A 166 10.24 -4.27 -19.04
C GLN A 166 11.36 -4.92 -19.86
N ALA A 167 11.76 -6.13 -19.48
CA ALA A 167 12.64 -6.91 -20.34
C ALA A 167 11.97 -7.10 -21.72
N PRO A 168 12.74 -7.22 -22.81
CA PRO A 168 12.18 -7.58 -24.10
C PRO A 168 11.32 -8.83 -23.97
N PHE A 169 10.18 -8.88 -24.66
CA PHE A 169 9.36 -10.09 -24.70
C PHE A 169 10.22 -11.25 -25.22
N ALA A 170 10.52 -12.21 -24.35
CA ALA A 170 11.35 -13.36 -24.68
C ALA A 170 10.61 -14.43 -25.51
N MET A 171 9.31 -14.22 -25.78
CA MET A 171 8.48 -15.13 -26.55
C MET A 171 8.10 -14.56 -27.92
N PRO A 172 8.15 -15.37 -29.00
CA PRO A 172 7.63 -14.96 -30.29
C PRO A 172 6.12 -14.73 -30.21
N LEU A 173 5.65 -13.58 -30.70
CA LEU A 173 4.23 -13.32 -30.89
C LEU A 173 3.69 -14.31 -31.93
N THR A 174 2.73 -15.15 -31.53
CA THR A 174 2.09 -16.10 -32.45
C THR A 174 0.63 -15.71 -32.67
N THR A 175 0.08 -16.03 -33.84
CA THR A 175 -1.33 -15.79 -34.19
C THR A 175 -2.31 -16.64 -33.39
N THR A 176 -1.81 -17.65 -32.66
CA THR A 176 -2.60 -18.58 -31.84
C THR A 176 -2.93 -18.03 -30.45
N ILE A 177 -2.26 -16.95 -30.03
CA ILE A 177 -2.47 -16.31 -28.72
C ILE A 177 -3.19 -14.98 -28.97
N PRO A 178 -4.52 -14.90 -28.76
CA PRO A 178 -5.27 -13.69 -29.09
C PRO A 178 -5.17 -12.59 -28.03
N ILE A 179 -4.66 -12.89 -26.82
CA ILE A 179 -4.57 -11.94 -25.70
C ILE A 179 -3.31 -12.20 -24.88
N LEU A 180 -2.53 -11.15 -24.63
CA LEU A 180 -1.36 -11.15 -23.75
C LEU A 180 -1.63 -10.18 -22.59
N VAL A 181 -1.49 -10.65 -21.35
CA VAL A 181 -1.62 -9.82 -20.14
C VAL A 181 -0.27 -9.78 -19.45
N SER A 182 0.37 -8.61 -19.44
CA SER A 182 1.62 -8.40 -18.70
C SER A 182 1.30 -8.25 -17.21
N SER A 183 1.92 -9.07 -16.35
CA SER A 183 1.79 -8.99 -14.89
C SER A 183 2.80 -8.05 -14.22
N GLY A 184 3.58 -7.29 -15.00
CA GLY A 184 4.67 -6.45 -14.50
C GLY A 184 5.94 -7.22 -14.12
N ASP A 185 5.86 -8.55 -14.00
CA ASP A 185 7.00 -9.46 -13.91
C ASP A 185 7.23 -10.12 -15.28
N PRO A 186 8.41 -9.94 -15.92
CA PRO A 186 8.71 -10.55 -17.21
C PRO A 186 8.78 -12.09 -17.18
N VAL A 187 8.85 -12.71 -15.98
CA VAL A 187 8.94 -14.16 -15.82
C VAL A 187 7.59 -14.78 -15.42
N ALA A 188 6.69 -14.02 -14.77
CA ALA A 188 5.38 -14.50 -14.30
C ALA A 188 4.18 -14.07 -15.17
N GLY A 189 4.42 -13.60 -16.40
CA GLY A 189 3.36 -13.25 -17.35
C GLY A 189 2.57 -14.48 -17.80
N GLY A 190 1.36 -14.68 -17.26
CA GLY A 190 0.48 -15.78 -17.64
C GLY A 190 -0.21 -15.55 -18.99
N LEU A 191 -0.16 -16.56 -19.86
CA LEU A 191 -0.92 -16.62 -21.12
C LEU A 191 -2.39 -16.96 -20.85
N VAL A 192 -3.31 -16.15 -21.38
CA VAL A 192 -4.76 -16.45 -21.34
C VAL A 192 -5.19 -16.96 -22.71
N THR A 193 -5.52 -18.25 -22.80
CA THR A 193 -6.23 -18.81 -23.95
C THR A 193 -7.74 -18.80 -23.69
N LYS A 194 -8.53 -18.68 -24.77
CA LYS A 194 -9.99 -18.41 -24.80
C LYS A 194 -10.87 -19.49 -24.08
N PRO A 195 -12.18 -19.23 -23.87
CA PRO A 195 -12.90 -19.48 -22.61
C PRO A 195 -13.32 -20.93 -22.38
N GLY A 196 -13.21 -21.38 -21.13
CA GLY A 196 -13.70 -22.69 -20.67
C GLY A 196 -12.89 -23.32 -19.54
N GLN A 197 -11.65 -22.86 -19.31
CA GLN A 197 -10.80 -23.30 -18.21
C GLN A 197 -9.95 -22.15 -17.68
N THR A 198 -10.55 -21.25 -16.90
CA THR A 198 -9.76 -20.23 -16.19
C THR A 198 -9.16 -20.86 -14.94
N ARG A 199 -7.98 -21.50 -15.07
CA ARG A 199 -7.13 -21.81 -13.92
C ARG A 199 -6.10 -20.70 -13.77
N TRP A 200 -6.38 -19.77 -12.87
CA TRP A 200 -5.39 -18.83 -12.37
C TRP A 200 -4.35 -19.61 -11.56
N LYS A 201 -3.11 -19.67 -12.04
CA LYS A 201 -1.95 -20.01 -11.21
C LYS A 201 -1.08 -18.76 -11.10
N CYS A 202 -1.28 -17.97 -10.06
CA CYS A 202 -0.24 -17.06 -9.60
C CYS A 202 0.86 -17.93 -8.98
N HIS A 203 1.97 -18.12 -9.70
CA HIS A 203 3.20 -18.63 -9.08
C HIS A 203 3.90 -17.46 -8.41
N TRP A 204 3.75 -17.37 -7.08
CA TRP A 204 4.61 -16.55 -6.22
C TRP A 204 5.72 -17.45 -5.65
N SER A 205 6.52 -18.05 -6.53
CA SER A 205 7.62 -18.90 -6.10
C SER A 205 8.86 -18.50 -6.89
N GLU A 206 9.91 -18.16 -6.15
CA GLU A 206 11.28 -17.81 -6.56
C GLU A 206 11.56 -16.30 -6.66
N CYS A 207 11.76 -15.70 -5.48
CA CYS A 207 12.75 -14.65 -5.25
C CYS A 207 13.82 -15.22 -4.32
#